data_AF-A0A671X4F7-F1
#
_entry.id   AF-A0A671X4F7-F1
#
_cell.length_a   1.000
_cell.length_b   1.000
_cell.length_c   1.000
_cell.angle_alpha   90.00
_cell.angle_beta   90.00
_cell.angle_gamma   90.00
#
_symmetry.space_group_name_H-M   'P 1'
#
loop_
_entity.id
_entity.type
_entity.pdbx_description
1 polymer ?
#
loop_
_entity_poly.entity_id
_entity_poly.type
_entity_poly.pdbx_seq_one_letter_code
_entity_poly.pdbx_strand_id
1 'polypeptide(L)'
;LLNEMILCKAAVAWEAGKPLMMEEVRVAPPKAGEVRIKIVATGICHTDSYTLSGSDPEGVFPVVLGHEGAGTVESVGEGVTKFQPGDTVIPLYIPQCGECKFCKNPKTNLCQKIRYMSCV
;
A
#
# COMPACT_ATOMS: atom_id res chain seq x y z
N LEU A 1 -18.96 4.55 12.23
CA LEU A 1 -17.93 5.13 13.10
C LEU A 1 -16.59 4.97 12.37
N LEU A 2 -15.80 6.04 12.23
CA LEU A 2 -14.47 5.96 11.62
C LEU A 2 -13.62 5.04 12.52
N ASN A 3 -12.99 4.01 11.94
CA ASN A 3 -12.18 2.95 12.61
C ASN A 3 -12.87 1.60 12.90
N GLU A 4 -13.88 1.22 12.13
CA GLU A 4 -14.33 -0.18 12.07
C GLU A 4 -13.64 -0.95 10.92
N MET A 5 -13.71 -2.28 11.00
CA MET A 5 -13.33 -3.16 9.89
C MET A 5 -14.24 -2.89 8.68
N ILE A 6 -13.66 -2.79 7.48
CA ILE A 6 -14.40 -2.55 6.24
C ILE A 6 -14.42 -3.83 5.42
N LEU A 7 -15.60 -4.21 4.92
CA LEU A 7 -15.74 -5.20 3.84
C LEU A 7 -15.73 -4.46 2.50
N CYS A 8 -14.85 -4.86 1.60
CA CYS A 8 -14.78 -4.29 0.25
C CYS A 8 -14.26 -5.30 -0.77
N LYS A 9 -14.35 -4.95 -2.05
CA LYS A 9 -13.80 -5.77 -3.13
C LYS A 9 -12.31 -5.51 -3.32
N ALA A 10 -11.54 -6.58 -3.55
CA ALA A 10 -10.15 -6.51 -3.97
C ALA A 10 -9.87 -7.57 -5.06
N ALA A 11 -8.91 -7.27 -5.95
CA ALA A 11 -8.38 -8.26 -6.88
C ALA A 11 -7.22 -9.00 -6.20
N VAL A 12 -7.46 -10.23 -5.78
CA VAL A 12 -6.52 -11.06 -5.02
C VAL A 12 -5.78 -12.00 -5.97
N ALA A 13 -4.46 -11.99 -5.89
CA ALA A 13 -3.62 -13.02 -6.49
C ALA A 13 -3.43 -14.14 -5.47
N TRP A 14 -4.13 -15.26 -5.65
CA TRP A 14 -4.03 -16.41 -4.74
C TRP A 14 -2.73 -17.19 -4.94
N GLU A 15 -2.29 -17.33 -6.18
CA GLU A 15 -1.09 -18.07 -6.59
C GLU A 15 -0.42 -17.37 -7.78
N ALA A 16 0.90 -17.55 -7.92
CA ALA A 16 1.64 -17.08 -9.08
C ALA A 16 1.11 -17.70 -10.39
N GLY A 17 1.08 -16.91 -11.46
CA GLY A 17 0.66 -17.31 -12.80
C GLY A 17 -0.84 -17.55 -12.96
N LYS A 18 -1.66 -17.33 -11.93
CA LYS A 18 -3.12 -17.44 -12.00
C LYS A 18 -3.78 -16.07 -12.27
N PRO A 19 -4.94 -16.03 -12.92
CA PRO A 19 -5.73 -14.80 -13.00
C PRO A 19 -6.08 -14.25 -11.61
N LEU A 20 -6.17 -12.92 -11.50
CA LEU A 20 -6.66 -12.27 -10.29
C LEU A 20 -8.13 -12.62 -10.05
N MET A 21 -8.48 -12.91 -8.80
CA MET A 21 -9.86 -13.19 -8.38
C MET A 21 -10.44 -11.99 -7.66
N MET A 22 -11.66 -11.58 -8.04
CA MET A 22 -12.38 -10.53 -7.34
C MET A 22 -13.01 -11.11 -6.07
N GLU A 23 -12.45 -10.77 -4.92
CA GLU A 23 -12.87 -11.26 -3.61
C GLU A 23 -13.49 -10.15 -2.76
N GLU A 24 -14.34 -10.53 -1.81
CA GLU A 24 -14.68 -9.66 -0.67
C GLU A 24 -13.64 -9.84 0.44
N VAL A 25 -12.95 -8.77 0.80
CA VAL A 25 -11.89 -8.78 1.81
C VAL A 25 -12.24 -7.91 3.00
N ARG A 26 -11.61 -8.21 4.14
CA ARG A 26 -11.73 -7.46 5.40
C ARG A 26 -10.51 -6.57 5.58
N VAL A 27 -10.71 -5.26 5.52
CA VAL A 27 -9.66 -4.27 5.78
C VAL A 27 -9.79 -3.77 7.21
N ALA A 28 -8.80 -4.07 8.04
CA ALA A 28 -8.73 -3.61 9.42
C ALA A 28 -8.67 -2.06 9.51
N PRO A 29 -9.06 -1.45 10.64
CA PRO A 29 -8.77 -0.04 10.88
C PRO A 29 -7.26 0.24 10.94
N PRO A 30 -6.81 1.46 10.59
CA PRO A 30 -5.40 1.80 10.64
C PRO A 30 -4.86 1.82 12.08
N LYS A 31 -3.68 1.24 12.29
CA LYS A 31 -2.92 1.32 13.55
C LYS A 31 -2.15 2.65 13.65
N ALA A 32 -1.44 2.85 14.76
CA ALA A 32 -0.58 4.01 14.94
C ALA A 32 0.39 4.21 13.75
N GLY A 33 0.40 5.43 13.20
CA GLY A 33 1.21 5.80 12.04
C GLY A 33 0.69 5.34 10.67
N GLU A 34 -0.45 4.64 10.61
CA GLU A 34 -1.04 4.13 9.36
C GLU A 34 -2.18 5.04 8.85
N VAL A 35 -2.41 5.01 7.55
CA VAL A 35 -3.50 5.72 6.87
C VAL A 35 -4.29 4.71 6.05
N ARG A 36 -5.62 4.69 6.19
CA ARG A 36 -6.49 3.88 5.35
C ARG A 36 -7.07 4.75 4.25
N ILE A 37 -6.86 4.34 3.00
CA ILE A 37 -7.21 5.11 1.80
C ILE A 37 -8.30 4.37 1.04
N LYS A 38 -9.36 5.09 0.68
CA LYS A 38 -10.33 4.62 -0.33
C LYS A 38 -9.76 4.91 -1.71
N ILE A 39 -9.26 3.87 -2.38
CA ILE A 39 -8.77 3.95 -3.76
C ILE A 39 -9.94 4.27 -4.69
N VAL A 40 -9.77 5.30 -5.52
CA VAL A 40 -10.77 5.77 -6.49
C VAL A 40 -10.40 5.29 -7.90
N ALA A 41 -9.11 5.27 -8.22
CA ALA A 41 -8.57 4.73 -9.46
C ALA A 41 -7.21 4.09 -9.21
N THR A 42 -6.89 3.06 -9.99
CA THR A 42 -5.58 2.40 -10.00
C THR A 42 -5.15 2.07 -11.43
N GLY A 43 -3.87 2.22 -11.72
CA GLY A 43 -3.21 1.74 -12.93
C GLY A 43 -2.73 0.30 -12.77
N ILE A 44 -2.33 -0.29 -13.89
CA ILE A 44 -1.64 -1.59 -13.95
C ILE A 44 -0.30 -1.35 -14.61
N CYS A 45 0.76 -1.77 -13.95
CA CYS A 45 2.13 -1.62 -14.40
C CYS A 45 2.76 -2.99 -14.66
N HIS A 46 3.85 -3.00 -15.44
CA HIS A 46 4.60 -4.21 -15.72
C HIS A 46 5.11 -4.89 -14.43
N THR A 47 5.47 -4.10 -13.40
CA THR A 47 5.89 -4.65 -12.10
C THR A 47 4.81 -5.54 -11.48
N ASP A 48 3.52 -5.17 -11.58
CA ASP A 48 2.44 -6.00 -11.06
C ASP A 48 2.39 -7.34 -11.82
N SER A 49 2.53 -7.31 -13.15
CA SER A 49 2.56 -8.52 -13.97
C SER A 49 3.79 -9.40 -13.72
N TYR A 50 4.94 -8.77 -13.42
CA TYR A 50 6.19 -9.46 -13.11
C TYR A 50 6.05 -10.24 -11.80
N THR A 51 5.55 -9.60 -10.73
CA THR A 51 5.27 -10.30 -9.47
C THR A 51 4.19 -11.36 -9.67
N LEU A 52 3.07 -11.04 -10.33
CA LEU A 52 1.98 -12.00 -10.60
C LEU A 52 2.47 -13.24 -11.36
N SER A 53 3.44 -13.11 -12.27
CA SER A 53 3.99 -14.24 -13.01
C SER A 53 4.76 -15.25 -12.14
N GLY A 54 5.17 -14.87 -10.93
CA GLY A 54 6.08 -15.64 -10.08
C GLY A 54 7.55 -15.47 -10.44
N SER A 55 7.89 -14.56 -11.36
CA SER A 55 9.28 -14.26 -11.73
C SER A 55 9.99 -13.39 -10.69
N ASP A 56 9.22 -12.69 -9.84
CA ASP A 56 9.76 -11.90 -8.74
C ASP A 56 10.21 -12.81 -7.58
N PRO A 57 11.52 -12.89 -7.29
CA PRO A 57 12.02 -13.73 -6.19
C PRO A 57 11.57 -13.24 -4.80
N GLU A 58 11.09 -11.99 -4.69
CA GLU A 58 10.54 -11.43 -3.44
C GLU A 58 9.00 -11.58 -3.37
N GLY A 59 8.36 -12.13 -4.41
CA GLY A 59 6.90 -12.29 -4.48
C GLY A 59 6.36 -13.30 -3.47
N VAL A 60 5.44 -12.86 -2.61
CA VAL A 60 4.74 -13.70 -1.63
C VAL A 60 3.25 -13.71 -1.94
N PHE A 61 2.62 -14.90 -1.91
CA PHE A 61 1.20 -15.10 -2.19
C PHE A 61 0.50 -15.75 -0.98
N PRO A 62 -0.79 -15.47 -0.73
CA PRO A 62 -1.68 -14.60 -1.50
C PRO A 62 -1.41 -13.10 -1.30
N VAL A 63 -1.65 -12.28 -2.32
CA VAL A 63 -1.35 -10.84 -2.29
C VAL A 63 -2.38 -10.01 -3.07
N VAL A 64 -2.65 -8.79 -2.58
CA VAL A 64 -3.32 -7.73 -3.35
C VAL A 64 -2.23 -6.85 -3.95
N LEU A 65 -2.06 -6.93 -5.28
CA LEU A 65 -1.06 -6.16 -6.02
C LEU A 65 -1.53 -4.71 -6.24
N GLY A 66 -0.73 -3.92 -6.97
CA GLY A 66 -1.04 -2.54 -7.33
C GLY A 66 -0.22 -1.54 -6.53
N HIS A 67 0.43 -0.62 -7.25
CA HIS A 67 1.29 0.41 -6.66
C HIS A 67 1.15 1.78 -7.35
N GLU A 68 0.17 1.90 -8.25
CA GLU A 68 -0.14 3.12 -9.00
C GLU A 68 -1.60 3.49 -8.76
N GLY A 69 -1.90 4.26 -7.72
CA GLY A 69 -3.29 4.60 -7.39
C GLY A 69 -3.47 6.02 -6.90
N ALA A 70 -4.71 6.48 -6.93
CA ALA A 70 -5.14 7.73 -6.30
C ALA A 70 -6.45 7.51 -5.57
N GLY A 71 -6.62 8.19 -4.45
CA GLY A 71 -7.77 7.97 -3.58
C GLY A 71 -8.01 9.11 -2.61
N THR A 72 -8.89 8.82 -1.66
CA THR A 72 -9.23 9.73 -0.57
C THR A 72 -8.92 9.06 0.76
N VAL A 73 -8.38 9.81 1.71
CA VAL A 73 -8.16 9.32 3.07
C VAL A 73 -9.52 9.00 3.69
N GLU A 74 -9.72 7.75 4.10
CA GLU A 74 -10.93 7.31 4.79
C GLU A 74 -10.79 7.51 6.30
N SER A 75 -9.67 7.04 6.87
CA SER A 75 -9.34 7.20 8.28
C SER A 75 -7.83 7.21 8.50
N VAL A 76 -7.41 7.74 9.65
CA VAL A 76 -6.00 7.80 10.07
C VAL A 76 -5.86 7.17 11.45
N GLY A 77 -4.73 6.49 11.68
CA GLY A 77 -4.42 5.93 12.97
C GLY A 77 -3.75 6.93 13.91
N GLU A 78 -3.47 6.47 15.13
CA GLU A 78 -2.85 7.28 16.18
C GLU A 78 -1.52 7.91 15.73
N GLY A 79 -1.29 9.18 16.09
CA GLY A 79 -0.04 9.89 15.80
C GLY A 79 0.12 10.39 14.36
N VAL A 80 -0.82 10.09 13.46
CA VAL A 80 -0.85 10.70 12.12
C VAL A 80 -1.39 12.12 12.23
N THR A 81 -0.55 13.10 11.87
CA THR A 81 -0.89 14.53 11.96
C THR A 81 -0.90 15.26 10.62
N LYS A 82 -0.36 14.62 9.56
CA LYS A 82 -0.20 15.23 8.23
C LYS A 82 -1.37 14.97 7.27
N PHE A 83 -2.29 14.11 7.67
CA PHE A 83 -3.42 13.68 6.86
C PHE A 83 -4.67 13.62 7.72
N GLN A 84 -5.82 13.84 7.10
CA GLN A 84 -7.13 13.74 7.71
C GLN A 84 -8.16 13.12 6.74
N PRO A 85 -9.26 12.54 7.24
CA PRO A 85 -10.34 12.04 6.39
C PRO A 85 -10.80 13.09 5.36
N GLY A 86 -10.94 12.66 4.09
CA GLY A 86 -11.33 13.50 2.97
C GLY A 86 -10.18 14.04 2.11
N ASP A 87 -8.93 13.97 2.57
CA ASP A 87 -7.78 14.41 1.79
C ASP A 87 -7.60 13.55 0.52
N THR A 88 -7.37 14.20 -0.63
CA THR A 88 -6.98 13.51 -1.86
C THR A 88 -5.50 13.15 -1.81
N VAL A 89 -5.17 11.87 -1.98
CA VAL A 89 -3.82 11.34 -1.78
C VAL A 89 -3.42 10.33 -2.86
N ILE A 90 -2.10 10.18 -3.03
CA ILE A 90 -1.45 9.16 -3.86
C ILE A 90 -0.58 8.30 -2.93
N PRO A 91 -0.86 6.99 -2.74
CA PRO A 91 0.06 6.10 -2.03
C PRO A 91 1.37 5.95 -2.80
N LEU A 92 2.50 5.90 -2.08
CA LEU A 92 3.83 5.82 -2.66
C LEU A 92 4.56 4.57 -2.16
N TYR A 93 5.10 3.76 -3.08
CA TYR A 93 5.93 2.61 -2.75
C TYR A 93 7.36 3.01 -2.29
N ILE A 94 7.79 4.24 -2.60
CA ILE A 94 9.00 4.84 -2.02
C ILE A 94 8.57 5.81 -0.91
N PRO A 95 8.80 5.47 0.37
CA PRO A 95 8.41 6.32 1.49
C PRO A 95 9.37 7.52 1.64
N GLN A 96 8.97 8.53 2.42
CA GLN A 96 9.83 9.69 2.73
C GLN A 96 9.71 10.11 4.20
N CYS A 97 10.47 9.47 5.08
CA CYS A 97 10.40 9.76 6.53
C CYS A 97 10.98 11.13 6.94
N GLY A 98 11.82 11.75 6.12
CA GLY A 98 12.44 13.05 6.41
C GLY A 98 13.60 13.04 7.43
N GLU A 99 13.80 11.95 8.17
CA GLU A 99 14.72 11.91 9.31
C GLU A 99 15.93 10.97 9.12
N CYS A 100 15.82 9.93 8.27
CA CYS A 100 16.90 8.97 8.06
C CYS A 100 18.04 9.56 7.20
N LYS A 101 19.22 8.93 7.26
CA LYS A 101 20.41 9.38 6.50
C LYS A 101 20.17 9.55 5.00
N PHE A 102 19.27 8.76 4.42
CA PHE A 102 18.92 8.83 2.99
C PHE A 102 18.00 10.03 2.71
N CYS A 103 16.94 10.23 3.49
CA CYS A 103 16.05 11.40 3.32
C CYS A 103 16.76 12.74 3.58
N LYS A 104 17.80 12.75 4.43
CA LYS A 104 18.63 13.95 4.68
C LYS A 104 19.68 14.20 3.59
N ASN A 105 19.88 13.26 2.66
CA ASN A 105 20.86 13.39 1.59
C ASN A 105 20.18 13.85 0.28
N PRO A 106 20.51 15.04 -0.26
CA PRO A 106 19.86 15.58 -1.45
C PRO A 106 20.14 14.80 -2.74
N LYS A 107 21.05 13.81 -2.71
CA LYS A 107 21.43 13.00 -3.88
C LYS A 107 20.57 11.74 -4.05
N THR A 108 19.61 11.48 -3.17
CA THR A 108 18.81 10.24 -3.23
C THR A 108 17.41 10.44 -2.64
N ASN A 109 16.46 9.65 -3.12
CA ASN A 109 15.10 9.52 -2.57
C ASN A 109 14.86 8.15 -1.89
N LEU A 110 15.88 7.29 -1.78
CA LEU A 110 15.74 5.89 -1.36
C LEU A 110 15.64 5.74 0.17
N CYS A 111 14.53 6.21 0.75
CA CYS A 111 14.25 6.03 2.16
C CYS A 111 14.24 4.54 2.55
N GLN A 112 14.92 4.21 3.64
CA GLN A 112 15.07 2.82 4.11
C GLN A 112 14.22 2.51 5.36
N LYS A 113 13.37 3.44 5.82
CA LYS A 113 12.71 3.31 7.15
C LYS A 113 11.82 2.07 7.26
N ILE A 114 11.09 1.72 6.21
CA ILE A 114 10.15 0.59 6.19
C ILE A 114 10.54 -0.52 5.21
N ARG A 115 11.66 -0.37 4.48
CA ARG A 115 12.12 -1.35 3.48
C ARG A 115 12.70 -2.64 4.12
N TYR A 116 13.09 -2.59 5.39
CA TYR A 116 13.61 -3.74 6.13
C TYR A 116 12.53 -4.54 6.87
N MET A 117 11.27 -4.14 6.79
CA MET A 117 10.17 -4.98 7.27
C MET A 117 9.81 -5.97 6.15
N SER A 118 10.53 -7.09 6.11
CA SER A 118 10.05 -8.31 5.46
C SER A 118 8.65 -8.63 5.98
N CYS A 119 7.72 -8.94 5.08
CA CYS A 119 6.35 -9.39 5.34
C CYS A 119 6.12 -9.91 6.78
N VAL A 120 5.32 -9.17 7.54
CA VAL A 120 4.58 -9.69 8.71
C VAL A 120 3.11 -9.67 8.40
#